data_AF-A0A5J4KR40-F1
#
_entry.id   AF-A0A5J4KR40-F1
#
_cell.length_a   1.000
_cell.length_b   1.000
_cell.length_c   1.000
_cell.angle_alpha   90.00
_cell.angle_beta   90.00
_cell.angle_gamma   90.00
#
_symmetry.space_group_name_H-M   'P 1'
#
loop_
_entity.id
_entity.type
_entity.pdbx_description
1 polymer ?
#
loop_
_entity_poly.entity_id
_entity_poly.type
_entity_poly.pdbx_seq_one_letter_code
_entity_poly.pdbx_strand_id
1 'polypeptide(L)'
;MKDDNEWRTAADAQYTLGMTYRNTSTGDQQANLEQAIACFQKALNLYSLQTTPTEWARAQQQLGITYRYLTMGNGRQQYLNKSLAAFHASLEVFTREDYAADWAQSQYELALTYLQLIGSNQRPVLFKALACLQACLEVYTLEDFPEPWAQTQYNLGNLYCLLPTDDRYATLRKAMACYEAALRVYTCETTPEEWAMAQYSLANVYAFLPGGERQTNLERSILHYQAVLQVNTYEIHPDLWANTMQSMGNAYRNMPGDESESSLQHAVDCYQAALEVYTREHMPLDWASIYTNLGITYNLMSSGDEQSRLEQAVVCFRAALEVYTHDEYPAEWAKTINMLGLTYLDMPEGDEQAQLRQAIICFEAVLDIYTFAQHPLAWANVHYNLGHVYMLVQPENQAEQQANLQKAIISFESALQVYNRKDTPYEWARTQSNLGNAYKDVHADASEAHLQQAISCYRAALLVYARENMQDEWAATQGNLGQAYWKLAGGERQDQLERAIACFEEALQIQTYESALTEWTQNKYFLGQAYAEFALGERQHNLHQALTCYEAALRGFQALHLPVHIQAVQQHIQQARESLSRDLA
;
A
#
# COMPACT_ATOMS: atom_id res chain seq x y z
N MET A 1 -26.78 -9.53 68.80
CA MET A 1 -25.33 -9.76 68.59
C MET A 1 -25.00 -11.08 67.87
N LYS A 2 -25.96 -11.92 67.43
CA LYS A 2 -25.67 -13.09 66.57
C LYS A 2 -25.92 -12.84 65.06
N ASP A 3 -26.81 -11.91 64.69
CA ASP A 3 -27.16 -11.67 63.27
C ASP A 3 -26.15 -10.83 62.46
N ASP A 4 -25.33 -10.00 63.11
CA ASP A 4 -24.48 -9.01 62.40
C ASP A 4 -23.32 -9.62 61.60
N ASN A 5 -23.00 -10.90 61.83
CA ASN A 5 -21.88 -11.58 61.17
C ASN A 5 -22.33 -12.65 60.16
N GLU A 6 -23.59 -13.09 60.21
CA GLU A 6 -24.10 -14.15 59.32
C GLU A 6 -24.28 -13.64 57.89
N TRP A 7 -24.80 -12.42 57.72
CA TRP A 7 -24.94 -11.82 56.38
C TRP A 7 -23.58 -11.52 55.72
N ARG A 8 -22.57 -11.08 56.51
CA ARG A 8 -21.20 -10.87 56.02
C ARG A 8 -20.56 -12.17 55.59
N THR A 9 -20.65 -13.20 56.42
CA THR A 9 -20.15 -14.54 56.08
C THR A 9 -20.82 -15.08 54.81
N ALA A 10 -22.11 -14.85 54.63
CA ALA A 10 -22.82 -15.23 53.40
C ALA A 10 -22.34 -14.44 52.18
N ALA A 11 -22.08 -13.13 52.32
CA ALA A 11 -21.54 -12.29 51.25
C ALA A 11 -20.11 -12.70 50.85
N ASP A 12 -19.25 -12.98 51.83
CA ASP A 12 -17.88 -13.46 51.63
C ASP A 12 -17.86 -14.82 50.92
N ALA A 13 -18.78 -15.71 51.29
CA ALA A 13 -18.94 -17.01 50.64
C ALA A 13 -19.35 -16.85 49.16
N GLN A 14 -20.28 -15.94 48.85
CA GLN A 14 -20.66 -15.65 47.47
C GLN A 14 -19.52 -15.00 46.68
N TYR A 15 -18.79 -14.06 47.27
CA TYR A 15 -17.62 -13.45 46.62
C TYR A 15 -16.54 -14.49 46.30
N THR A 16 -16.20 -15.35 47.26
CA THR A 16 -15.19 -16.40 47.10
C THR A 16 -15.61 -17.44 46.05
N LEU A 17 -16.90 -17.81 46.04
CA LEU A 17 -17.45 -18.70 45.02
C LEU A 17 -17.38 -18.06 43.63
N GLY A 18 -17.68 -16.75 43.52
CA GLY A 18 -17.55 -15.99 42.28
C GLY A 18 -16.11 -15.97 41.76
N MET A 19 -15.13 -15.77 42.64
CA MET A 19 -13.70 -15.85 42.30
C MET A 19 -13.31 -17.23 41.78
N THR A 20 -13.83 -18.30 42.40
CA THR A 20 -13.56 -19.68 42.00
C THR A 20 -14.10 -19.95 40.60
N TYR A 21 -15.36 -19.58 40.34
CA TYR A 21 -15.93 -19.72 39.01
C TYR A 21 -15.16 -18.93 37.94
N ARG A 22 -14.77 -17.68 38.23
CA ARG A 22 -14.02 -16.86 37.26
C ARG A 22 -12.66 -17.46 36.92
N ASN A 23 -11.95 -17.99 37.92
CA ASN A 23 -10.60 -18.53 37.74
C ASN A 23 -10.60 -19.97 37.21
N THR A 24 -11.76 -20.62 37.08
CA THR A 24 -11.86 -21.99 36.57
C THR A 24 -11.67 -22.01 35.05
N SER A 25 -10.59 -22.62 34.59
CA SER A 25 -10.25 -22.81 33.17
C SER A 25 -10.80 -24.09 32.56
N THR A 26 -11.43 -24.96 33.36
CA THR A 26 -12.00 -26.24 32.92
C THR A 26 -13.51 -26.13 32.67
N GLY A 27 -14.02 -26.79 31.63
CA GLY A 27 -15.45 -26.82 31.31
C GLY A 27 -15.88 -25.65 30.42
N ASP A 28 -17.18 -25.33 30.43
CA ASP A 28 -17.73 -24.22 29.65
C ASP A 28 -17.34 -22.88 30.32
N GLN A 29 -16.34 -22.21 29.74
CA GLN A 29 -15.81 -20.95 30.24
C GLN A 29 -16.88 -19.84 30.27
N GLN A 30 -17.79 -19.81 29.31
CA GLN A 30 -18.86 -18.82 29.30
C GLN A 30 -19.82 -19.07 30.47
N ALA A 31 -20.25 -20.32 30.67
CA ALA A 31 -21.11 -20.67 31.79
C ALA A 31 -20.44 -20.37 33.14
N ASN A 32 -19.14 -20.62 33.26
CA ASN A 32 -18.36 -20.27 34.46
C ASN A 32 -18.37 -18.76 34.72
N LEU A 33 -18.15 -17.92 33.70
CA LEU A 33 -18.20 -16.46 33.85
C LEU A 33 -19.60 -15.95 34.22
N GLU A 34 -20.65 -16.55 33.66
CA GLU A 34 -22.05 -16.22 34.01
C GLU A 34 -22.38 -16.59 35.47
N GLN A 35 -21.91 -17.75 35.96
CA GLN A 35 -22.03 -18.11 37.37
C GLN A 35 -21.23 -17.19 38.28
N ALA A 36 -20.04 -16.78 37.87
CA ALA A 36 -19.23 -15.82 38.62
C ALA A 36 -19.97 -14.48 38.78
N ILE A 37 -20.58 -13.96 37.70
CA ILE A 37 -21.42 -12.75 37.75
C ILE A 37 -22.58 -12.92 38.74
N ALA A 38 -23.30 -14.04 38.67
CA ALA A 38 -24.42 -14.29 39.57
C ALA A 38 -23.98 -14.31 41.05
N CYS A 39 -22.81 -14.87 41.34
CA CYS A 39 -22.23 -14.89 42.68
C CYS A 39 -21.82 -13.49 43.15
N PHE A 40 -21.12 -12.71 42.31
CA PHE A 40 -20.75 -11.33 42.65
C PHE A 40 -21.97 -10.43 42.83
N GLN A 41 -23.02 -10.56 42.01
CA GLN A 41 -24.28 -9.84 42.20
C GLN A 41 -24.96 -10.19 43.52
N LYS A 42 -24.96 -11.48 43.92
CA LYS A 42 -25.47 -11.90 45.23
C LYS A 42 -24.65 -11.31 46.39
N ALA A 43 -23.33 -11.23 46.26
CA ALA A 43 -22.47 -10.56 47.24
C ALA A 43 -22.79 -9.06 47.32
N LEU A 44 -22.99 -8.39 46.18
CA LEU A 44 -23.34 -6.96 46.10
C LEU A 44 -24.76 -6.62 46.60
N ASN A 45 -25.66 -7.60 46.73
CA ASN A 45 -26.94 -7.40 47.41
C ASN A 45 -26.79 -7.31 48.93
N LEU A 46 -25.67 -7.79 49.47
CA LEU A 46 -25.37 -7.81 50.90
C LEU A 46 -24.33 -6.75 51.27
N TYR A 47 -23.33 -6.55 50.42
CA TYR A 47 -22.40 -5.42 50.54
C TYR A 47 -23.04 -4.10 50.15
N SER A 48 -22.67 -3.02 50.83
CA SER A 48 -23.11 -1.68 50.44
C SER A 48 -21.99 -0.66 50.61
N LEU A 49 -22.07 0.42 49.82
CA LEU A 49 -21.18 1.57 49.91
C LEU A 49 -21.17 2.20 51.33
N GLN A 50 -22.27 2.08 52.07
CA GLN A 50 -22.41 2.70 53.40
C GLN A 50 -21.85 1.82 54.53
N THR A 51 -21.93 0.49 54.40
CA THR A 51 -21.66 -0.44 55.51
C THR A 51 -20.42 -1.32 55.30
N THR A 52 -20.01 -1.55 54.06
CA THR A 52 -18.84 -2.36 53.65
C THR A 52 -18.23 -1.79 52.36
N PRO A 53 -17.74 -0.53 52.38
CA PRO A 53 -17.31 0.16 51.16
C PRO A 53 -16.18 -0.59 50.43
N THR A 54 -15.20 -1.12 51.15
CA THR A 54 -14.05 -1.81 50.56
C THR A 54 -14.45 -3.14 49.91
N GLU A 55 -15.23 -3.98 50.60
CA GLU A 55 -15.71 -5.26 50.04
C GLU A 55 -16.67 -5.04 48.88
N TRP A 56 -17.52 -4.02 48.96
CA TRP A 56 -18.38 -3.60 47.86
C TRP A 56 -17.57 -3.20 46.64
N ALA A 57 -16.54 -2.36 46.81
CA ALA A 57 -15.69 -1.91 45.70
C ALA A 57 -14.86 -3.05 45.09
N ARG A 58 -14.34 -3.98 45.91
CA ARG A 58 -13.69 -5.21 45.40
C ARG A 58 -14.65 -6.06 44.59
N ALA A 59 -15.86 -6.29 45.10
CA ALA A 59 -16.87 -7.06 44.39
C ALA A 59 -17.28 -6.38 43.06
N GLN A 60 -17.38 -5.05 43.02
CA GLN A 60 -17.60 -4.28 41.79
C GLN A 60 -16.44 -4.44 40.80
N GLN A 61 -15.19 -4.31 41.25
CA GLN A 61 -14.02 -4.47 40.41
C GLN A 61 -13.95 -5.87 39.79
N GLN A 62 -14.12 -6.93 40.60
CA GLN A 62 -14.10 -8.30 40.10
C GLN A 62 -15.28 -8.58 39.16
N LEU A 63 -16.47 -8.03 39.44
CA LEU A 63 -17.62 -8.10 38.56
C LEU A 63 -17.34 -7.40 37.21
N GLY A 64 -16.67 -6.25 37.23
CA GLY A 64 -16.23 -5.51 36.05
C GLY A 64 -15.30 -6.34 35.17
N ILE A 65 -14.29 -6.98 35.78
CA ILE A 65 -13.36 -7.89 35.10
C ILE A 65 -14.13 -9.05 34.46
N THR A 66 -15.02 -9.69 35.20
CA THR A 66 -15.81 -10.83 34.68
C THR A 66 -16.71 -10.44 33.51
N TYR A 67 -17.35 -9.26 33.55
CA TYR A 67 -18.11 -8.76 32.41
C TYR A 67 -17.23 -8.51 31.18
N ARG A 68 -16.00 -8.03 31.34
CA ARG A 68 -15.07 -7.80 30.23
C ARG A 68 -14.67 -9.10 29.52
N TYR A 69 -14.48 -10.18 30.27
CA TYR A 69 -14.12 -11.50 29.71
C TYR A 69 -15.27 -12.22 29.00
N LEU A 70 -16.52 -11.77 29.13
CA LEU A 70 -17.67 -12.30 28.39
C LEU A 70 -17.71 -11.77 26.96
N THR A 71 -16.96 -12.44 26.08
CA THR A 71 -16.66 -12.00 24.71
C THR A 71 -17.60 -12.55 23.63
N MET A 72 -18.49 -13.50 23.93
CA MET A 72 -19.33 -14.19 22.94
C MET A 72 -20.82 -13.77 22.98
N GLY A 73 -21.41 -13.57 21.79
CA GLY A 73 -22.86 -13.38 21.58
C GLY A 73 -23.34 -11.94 21.38
N ASN A 74 -24.63 -11.80 21.03
CA ASN A 74 -25.31 -10.54 20.68
C ASN A 74 -25.36 -9.48 21.82
N GLY A 75 -24.81 -9.79 23.01
CA GLY A 75 -24.81 -8.94 24.21
C GLY A 75 -23.45 -8.29 24.57
N ARG A 76 -22.38 -8.50 23.79
CA ARG A 76 -21.00 -8.03 24.12
C ARG A 76 -20.94 -6.55 24.52
N GLN A 77 -21.57 -5.67 23.74
CA GLN A 77 -21.61 -4.23 24.03
C GLN A 77 -22.28 -3.93 25.38
N GLN A 78 -23.32 -4.67 25.73
CA GLN A 78 -23.99 -4.50 27.03
C GLN A 78 -23.10 -4.95 28.19
N TYR A 79 -22.35 -6.04 28.02
CA TYR A 79 -21.39 -6.49 29.04
C TYR A 79 -20.25 -5.51 29.22
N LEU A 80 -19.69 -4.96 28.14
CA LEU A 80 -18.64 -3.93 28.23
C LEU A 80 -19.16 -2.64 28.92
N ASN A 81 -20.40 -2.23 28.66
CA ASN A 81 -21.01 -1.10 29.37
C ASN A 81 -21.22 -1.39 30.87
N LYS A 82 -21.64 -2.63 31.22
CA LYS A 82 -21.73 -3.07 32.62
C LYS A 82 -20.35 -3.13 33.29
N SER A 83 -19.33 -3.54 32.55
CA SER A 83 -17.94 -3.56 33.00
C SER A 83 -17.46 -2.15 33.34
N LEU A 84 -17.66 -1.18 32.44
CA LEU A 84 -17.36 0.24 32.71
C LEU A 84 -18.09 0.75 33.95
N ALA A 85 -19.38 0.47 34.08
CA ALA A 85 -20.17 0.91 35.23
C ALA A 85 -19.64 0.33 36.55
N ALA A 86 -19.25 -0.95 36.56
CA ALA A 86 -18.70 -1.61 37.73
C ALA A 86 -17.33 -1.05 38.13
N PHE A 87 -16.45 -0.74 37.17
CA PHE A 87 -15.18 -0.09 37.48
C PHE A 87 -15.33 1.37 37.92
N HIS A 88 -16.24 2.14 37.34
CA HIS A 88 -16.54 3.48 37.85
C HIS A 88 -17.09 3.43 39.28
N ALA A 89 -17.93 2.43 39.58
CA ALA A 89 -18.42 2.19 40.94
C ALA A 89 -17.28 1.82 41.91
N SER A 90 -16.32 0.97 41.52
CA SER A 90 -15.18 0.65 42.40
C SER A 90 -14.31 1.88 42.69
N LEU A 91 -14.17 2.78 41.73
CA LEU A 91 -13.43 4.06 41.87
C LEU A 91 -14.13 5.10 42.77
N GLU A 92 -15.38 4.89 43.19
CA GLU A 92 -16.02 5.73 44.22
C GLU A 92 -15.40 5.51 45.62
N VAL A 93 -14.78 4.34 45.82
CA VAL A 93 -14.13 3.96 47.09
C VAL A 93 -12.62 3.90 46.94
N PHE A 94 -12.14 3.26 45.87
CA PHE A 94 -10.71 3.20 45.61
C PHE A 94 -10.25 4.54 45.07
N THR A 95 -9.65 5.35 45.93
CA THR A 95 -8.96 6.60 45.58
C THR A 95 -7.46 6.34 45.43
N ARG A 96 -6.76 7.22 44.73
CA ARG A 96 -5.30 7.12 44.60
C ARG A 96 -4.61 7.25 45.96
N GLU A 97 -5.15 8.10 46.84
CA GLU A 97 -4.57 8.42 48.14
C GLU A 97 -4.75 7.29 49.17
N ASP A 98 -5.92 6.64 49.20
CA ASP A 98 -6.25 5.66 50.23
C ASP A 98 -6.04 4.20 49.77
N TYR A 99 -6.17 3.94 48.46
CA TYR A 99 -6.12 2.61 47.86
C TYR A 99 -5.35 2.60 46.53
N ALA A 100 -4.14 3.15 46.53
CA ALA A 100 -3.35 3.38 45.30
C ALA A 100 -3.31 2.18 44.33
N ALA A 101 -3.02 0.96 44.84
CA ALA A 101 -2.89 -0.24 44.01
C ALA A 101 -4.23 -0.71 43.42
N ASP A 102 -5.31 -0.75 44.23
CA ASP A 102 -6.65 -1.13 43.77
C ASP A 102 -7.24 -0.07 42.82
N TRP A 103 -6.93 1.21 43.05
CA TRP A 103 -7.26 2.32 42.15
C TRP A 103 -6.56 2.15 40.80
N ALA A 104 -5.25 1.93 40.79
CA ALA A 104 -4.47 1.73 39.58
C ALA A 104 -4.94 0.48 38.80
N GLN A 105 -5.29 -0.61 39.49
CA GLN A 105 -5.85 -1.79 38.84
C GLN A 105 -7.20 -1.49 38.19
N SER A 106 -8.06 -0.73 38.86
CA SER A 106 -9.36 -0.32 38.31
C SER A 106 -9.20 0.58 37.08
N GLN A 107 -8.21 1.50 37.09
CA GLN A 107 -7.86 2.31 35.93
C GLN A 107 -7.32 1.45 34.78
N TYR A 108 -6.46 0.47 35.06
CA TYR A 108 -5.90 -0.42 34.06
C TYR A 108 -7.00 -1.22 33.36
N GLU A 109 -7.90 -1.81 34.13
CA GLU A 109 -9.02 -2.58 33.60
C GLU A 109 -10.05 -1.72 32.85
N LEU A 110 -10.28 -0.47 33.29
CA LEU A 110 -11.04 0.51 32.51
C LEU A 110 -10.40 0.76 31.15
N ALA A 111 -9.08 0.94 31.09
CA ALA A 111 -8.38 1.16 29.83
C ALA A 111 -8.57 -0.02 28.87
N LEU A 112 -8.38 -1.25 29.35
CA LEU A 112 -8.62 -2.46 28.55
C LEU A 112 -10.07 -2.56 28.08
N THR A 113 -11.04 -2.18 28.92
CA THR A 113 -12.46 -2.16 28.55
C THR A 113 -12.73 -1.15 27.45
N TYR A 114 -12.15 0.05 27.53
CA TYR A 114 -12.25 1.06 26.48
C TYR A 114 -11.62 0.57 25.16
N LEU A 115 -10.47 -0.10 25.21
CA LEU A 115 -9.84 -0.70 24.02
C LEU A 115 -10.72 -1.78 23.37
N GLN A 116 -11.56 -2.49 24.13
CA GLN A 116 -12.50 -3.48 23.58
C GLN A 116 -13.82 -2.88 23.07
N LEU A 117 -14.14 -1.65 23.44
CA LEU A 117 -15.35 -0.92 23.00
C LEU A 117 -15.19 -0.21 21.65
N ILE A 118 -14.03 -0.34 21.00
CA ILE A 118 -13.73 0.33 19.73
C ILE A 118 -14.75 -0.13 18.66
N GLY A 119 -15.68 0.78 18.34
CA GLY A 119 -16.65 0.68 17.24
C GLY A 119 -16.39 1.73 16.17
N SER A 120 -17.43 2.34 15.60
CA SER A 120 -17.31 3.33 14.52
C SER A 120 -16.87 4.75 14.94
N ASN A 121 -16.86 5.10 16.24
CA ASN A 121 -16.36 6.39 16.75
C ASN A 121 -15.24 6.20 17.78
N GLN A 122 -14.01 5.99 17.28
CA GLN A 122 -12.89 5.44 18.06
C GLN A 122 -12.14 6.49 18.88
N ARG A 123 -12.07 7.74 18.40
CA ARG A 123 -11.12 8.73 18.92
C ARG A 123 -11.33 9.07 20.41
N PRO A 124 -12.55 9.42 20.88
CA PRO A 124 -12.74 9.77 22.30
C PRO A 124 -12.48 8.61 23.25
N VAL A 125 -12.78 7.38 22.83
CA VAL A 125 -12.59 6.16 23.64
C VAL A 125 -11.11 5.86 23.79
N LEU A 126 -10.31 6.01 22.74
CA LEU A 126 -8.85 5.84 22.80
C LEU A 126 -8.19 6.85 23.75
N PHE A 127 -8.64 8.11 23.79
CA PHE A 127 -8.12 9.10 24.74
C PHE A 127 -8.52 8.81 26.19
N LYS A 128 -9.69 8.21 26.44
CA LYS A 128 -10.06 7.73 27.77
C LYS A 128 -9.16 6.57 28.21
N ALA A 129 -8.91 5.60 27.32
CA ALA A 129 -7.96 4.52 27.59
C ALA A 129 -6.56 5.06 27.88
N LEU A 130 -6.12 6.09 27.13
CA LEU A 130 -4.83 6.74 27.31
C LEU A 130 -4.70 7.37 28.70
N ALA A 131 -5.71 8.16 29.10
CA ALA A 131 -5.73 8.78 30.41
C ALA A 131 -5.70 7.74 31.54
N CYS A 132 -6.47 6.64 31.40
CA CYS A 132 -6.47 5.55 32.37
C CYS A 132 -5.10 4.86 32.48
N LEU A 133 -4.44 4.50 31.37
CA LEU A 133 -3.10 3.88 31.41
C LEU A 133 -2.03 4.84 31.96
N GLN A 134 -2.11 6.13 31.63
CA GLN A 134 -1.20 7.14 32.19
C GLN A 134 -1.40 7.30 33.70
N ALA A 135 -2.66 7.27 34.17
CA ALA A 135 -2.99 7.29 35.59
C ALA A 135 -2.43 6.05 36.33
N CYS A 136 -2.45 4.86 35.70
CA CYS A 136 -1.84 3.66 36.28
C CYS A 136 -0.34 3.86 36.55
N LEU A 137 0.37 4.51 35.63
CA LEU A 137 1.81 4.75 35.74
C LEU A 137 2.20 5.79 36.80
N GLU A 138 1.23 6.48 37.43
CA GLU A 138 1.49 7.31 38.62
C GLU A 138 1.69 6.46 39.89
N VAL A 139 1.20 5.22 39.89
CA VAL A 139 1.28 4.29 41.03
C VAL A 139 2.15 3.09 40.71
N TYR A 140 1.92 2.45 39.56
CA TYR A 140 2.76 1.37 39.09
C TYR A 140 4.07 1.97 38.61
N THR A 141 5.12 1.79 39.40
CA THR A 141 6.51 2.13 39.09
C THR A 141 7.27 0.85 38.78
N LEU A 142 8.42 0.96 38.11
CA LEU A 142 9.27 -0.19 37.87
C LEU A 142 9.78 -0.80 39.18
N GLU A 143 10.07 0.05 40.17
CA GLU A 143 10.64 -0.34 41.46
C GLU A 143 9.64 -1.05 42.36
N ASP A 144 8.39 -0.56 42.43
CA ASP A 144 7.39 -1.06 43.38
C ASP A 144 6.46 -2.11 42.76
N PHE A 145 6.19 -2.02 41.45
CA PHE A 145 5.25 -2.88 40.73
C PHE A 145 5.78 -3.25 39.33
N PRO A 146 6.92 -3.96 39.21
CA PRO A 146 7.58 -4.21 37.93
C PRO A 146 6.66 -4.87 36.89
N GLU A 147 5.93 -5.92 37.28
CA GLU A 147 5.02 -6.64 36.38
C GLU A 147 3.81 -5.78 35.93
N PRO A 148 2.98 -5.20 36.83
CA PRO A 148 1.90 -4.29 36.41
C PRO A 148 2.39 -3.08 35.62
N TRP A 149 3.57 -2.53 35.94
CA TRP A 149 4.18 -1.44 35.20
C TRP A 149 4.52 -1.87 33.77
N ALA A 150 5.19 -3.01 33.58
CA ALA A 150 5.54 -3.52 32.26
C ALA A 150 4.29 -3.83 31.42
N GLN A 151 3.25 -4.41 32.05
CA GLN A 151 1.98 -4.68 31.37
C GLN A 151 1.27 -3.40 30.95
N THR A 152 1.31 -2.37 31.79
CA THR A 152 0.77 -1.04 31.48
C THR A 152 1.55 -0.39 30.34
N GLN A 153 2.88 -0.47 30.35
CA GLN A 153 3.73 0.04 29.27
C GLN A 153 3.45 -0.68 27.95
N TYR A 154 3.39 -2.01 27.94
CA TYR A 154 3.07 -2.78 26.73
C TYR A 154 1.73 -2.36 26.12
N ASN A 155 0.67 -2.26 26.94
CA ASN A 155 -0.65 -1.83 26.46
C ASN A 155 -0.70 -0.36 26.04
N LEU A 156 0.09 0.50 26.69
CA LEU A 156 0.25 1.89 26.28
C LEU A 156 0.94 1.98 24.91
N GLY A 157 1.92 1.11 24.64
CA GLY A 157 2.51 0.92 23.32
C GLY A 157 1.48 0.55 22.27
N ASN A 158 0.67 -0.49 22.54
CA ASN A 158 -0.42 -0.91 21.66
C ASN A 158 -1.42 0.24 21.38
N LEU A 159 -1.76 1.00 22.42
CA LEU A 159 -2.66 2.14 22.30
C LEU A 159 -2.07 3.25 21.42
N TYR A 160 -0.78 3.58 21.56
CA TYR A 160 -0.13 4.55 20.68
C TYR A 160 -0.10 4.07 19.23
N CYS A 161 0.05 2.77 18.98
CA CYS A 161 -0.10 2.19 17.65
C CYS A 161 -1.51 2.39 17.08
N LEU A 162 -2.56 2.44 17.90
CA LEU A 162 -3.94 2.65 17.44
C LEU A 162 -4.37 4.12 17.38
N LEU A 163 -3.67 5.03 18.05
CA LEU A 163 -4.11 6.41 18.24
C LEU A 163 -4.05 7.22 16.91
N PRO A 164 -5.17 7.80 16.43
CA PRO A 164 -5.16 8.66 15.27
C PRO A 164 -4.58 10.03 15.65
N THR A 165 -3.43 10.37 15.08
CA THR A 165 -2.69 11.60 15.36
C THR A 165 -2.16 12.21 14.08
N ASP A 166 -2.00 13.54 14.07
CA ASP A 166 -1.47 14.26 12.91
C ASP A 166 0.03 13.96 12.70
N ASP A 167 0.78 13.76 13.79
CA ASP A 167 2.18 13.30 13.76
C ASP A 167 2.27 11.82 14.14
N ARG A 168 2.10 10.96 13.12
CA ARG A 168 2.18 9.51 13.28
C ARG A 168 3.57 9.03 13.70
N TYR A 169 4.62 9.69 13.22
CA TYR A 169 6.00 9.32 13.53
C TYR A 169 6.31 9.50 15.02
N ALA A 170 5.98 10.67 15.58
CA ALA A 170 6.19 10.94 17.00
C ALA A 170 5.38 9.98 17.90
N THR A 171 4.17 9.64 17.49
CA THR A 171 3.31 8.71 18.25
C THR A 171 3.87 7.28 18.24
N LEU A 172 4.34 6.79 17.08
CA LEU A 172 4.98 5.47 17.01
C LEU A 172 6.30 5.41 17.80
N ARG A 173 7.08 6.49 17.85
CA ARG A 173 8.25 6.55 18.75
C ARG A 173 7.91 6.43 20.23
N LYS A 174 6.74 6.93 20.66
CA LYS A 174 6.25 6.69 22.03
C LYS A 174 5.88 5.23 22.23
N ALA A 175 5.27 4.59 21.23
CA ALA A 175 4.99 3.16 21.29
C ALA A 175 6.27 2.33 21.47
N MET A 176 7.32 2.64 20.71
CA MET A 176 8.63 2.00 20.84
C MET A 176 9.20 2.14 22.25
N ALA A 177 9.22 3.36 22.80
CA ALA A 177 9.71 3.61 24.15
C ALA A 177 8.94 2.82 25.21
N CYS A 178 7.63 2.65 25.04
CA CYS A 178 6.79 1.83 25.91
C CYS A 178 7.10 0.33 25.79
N TYR A 179 7.30 -0.21 24.59
CA TYR A 179 7.70 -1.62 24.44
C TYR A 179 9.10 -1.87 24.99
N GLU A 180 10.06 -0.99 24.71
CA GLU A 180 11.42 -1.05 25.29
C GLU A 180 11.37 -0.97 26.82
N ALA A 181 10.46 -0.16 27.38
CA ALA A 181 10.24 -0.11 28.82
C ALA A 181 9.72 -1.46 29.36
N ALA A 182 8.71 -2.07 28.72
CA ALA A 182 8.19 -3.37 29.12
C ALA A 182 9.26 -4.48 29.05
N LEU A 183 10.14 -4.44 28.03
CA LEU A 183 11.27 -5.37 27.85
C LEU A 183 12.38 -5.22 28.92
N ARG A 184 12.29 -4.25 29.83
CA ARG A 184 13.16 -4.19 31.02
C ARG A 184 12.76 -5.18 32.10
N VAL A 185 11.50 -5.63 32.07
CA VAL A 185 10.92 -6.59 33.02
C VAL A 185 10.69 -7.92 32.32
N TYR A 186 10.14 -7.88 31.11
CA TYR A 186 9.96 -9.09 30.32
C TYR A 186 11.30 -9.58 29.77
N THR A 187 11.65 -10.84 30.04
CA THR A 187 12.86 -11.48 29.50
C THR A 187 12.52 -12.85 28.92
N CYS A 188 13.38 -13.31 28.00
CA CYS A 188 13.24 -14.62 27.37
C CYS A 188 13.29 -15.78 28.39
N GLU A 189 13.98 -15.60 29.52
CA GLU A 189 14.17 -16.64 30.53
C GLU A 189 13.03 -16.74 31.53
N THR A 190 12.47 -15.59 31.95
CA THR A 190 11.49 -15.55 33.05
C THR A 190 10.05 -15.35 32.59
N THR A 191 9.85 -14.68 31.45
CA THR A 191 8.53 -14.37 30.88
C THR A 191 8.59 -14.47 29.34
N PRO A 192 8.90 -15.66 28.79
CA PRO A 192 9.18 -15.83 27.37
C PRO A 192 8.03 -15.38 26.47
N GLU A 193 6.78 -15.64 26.85
CA GLU A 193 5.60 -15.29 26.07
C GLU A 193 5.39 -13.77 25.99
N GLU A 194 5.38 -13.07 27.14
CA GLU A 194 5.24 -11.60 27.17
C GLU A 194 6.43 -10.91 26.51
N TRP A 195 7.64 -11.46 26.67
CA TRP A 195 8.82 -10.97 25.98
C TRP A 195 8.68 -11.09 24.46
N ALA A 196 8.27 -12.25 23.95
CA ALA A 196 8.03 -12.47 22.53
C ALA A 196 6.92 -11.53 22.00
N MET A 197 5.83 -11.33 22.74
CA MET A 197 4.78 -10.39 22.38
C MET A 197 5.28 -8.94 22.26
N ALA A 198 6.08 -8.49 23.24
CA ALA A 198 6.65 -7.14 23.23
C ALA A 198 7.68 -6.97 22.10
N GLN A 199 8.55 -7.97 21.86
CA GLN A 199 9.50 -7.97 20.75
C GLN A 199 8.80 -7.93 19.39
N TYR A 200 7.76 -8.76 19.19
CA TYR A 200 6.98 -8.79 17.96
C TYR A 200 6.26 -7.45 17.71
N SER A 201 5.71 -6.84 18.75
CA SER A 201 5.04 -5.53 18.64
C SER A 201 6.04 -4.43 18.31
N LEU A 202 7.23 -4.44 18.93
CA LEU A 202 8.31 -3.52 18.63
C LEU A 202 8.83 -3.70 17.20
N ALA A 203 8.99 -4.94 16.73
CA ALA A 203 9.35 -5.27 15.36
C ALA A 203 8.37 -4.64 14.37
N ASN A 204 7.06 -4.81 14.59
CA ASN A 204 6.02 -4.20 13.77
C ASN A 204 6.13 -2.67 13.73
N VAL A 205 6.37 -2.01 14.88
CA VAL A 205 6.54 -0.55 14.87
C VAL A 205 7.73 -0.13 14.02
N TYR A 206 8.88 -0.81 14.13
CA TYR A 206 10.03 -0.57 13.25
C TYR A 206 9.69 -0.82 11.78
N ALA A 207 8.96 -1.90 11.46
CA ALA A 207 8.54 -2.26 10.11
C ALA A 207 7.63 -1.22 9.45
N PHE A 208 6.80 -0.51 10.24
CA PHE A 208 5.82 0.46 9.73
C PHE A 208 6.16 1.92 10.05
N LEU A 209 7.32 2.21 10.65
CA LEU A 209 7.72 3.57 11.00
C LEU A 209 7.90 4.42 9.71
N PRO A 210 7.15 5.53 9.55
CA PRO A 210 7.23 6.38 8.36
C PRO A 210 8.46 7.31 8.42
N GLY A 211 9.23 7.41 7.33
CA GLY A 211 10.39 8.30 7.24
C GLY A 211 11.62 7.85 8.05
N GLY A 212 12.66 8.70 8.08
CA GLY A 212 13.94 8.41 8.73
C GLY A 212 14.83 7.43 7.94
N GLU A 213 15.76 6.77 8.63
CA GLU A 213 16.63 5.71 8.08
C GLU A 213 15.83 4.42 7.88
N ARG A 214 15.01 4.38 6.82
CA ARG A 214 14.06 3.28 6.52
C ARG A 214 14.72 1.91 6.52
N GLN A 215 15.90 1.81 5.90
CA GLN A 215 16.68 0.57 5.86
C GLN A 215 17.02 0.09 7.28
N THR A 216 17.63 0.96 8.10
CA THR A 216 18.00 0.65 9.49
C THR A 216 16.81 0.26 10.35
N ASN A 217 15.65 0.88 10.14
CA ASN A 217 14.43 0.48 10.84
C ASN A 217 13.99 -0.94 10.45
N LEU A 218 14.03 -1.29 9.16
CA LEU A 218 13.70 -2.64 8.70
C LEU A 218 14.70 -3.70 9.19
N GLU A 219 16.00 -3.38 9.20
CA GLU A 219 17.03 -4.24 9.78
C GLU A 219 16.76 -4.51 11.27
N ARG A 220 16.40 -3.47 12.04
CA ARG A 220 15.99 -3.64 13.46
C ARG A 220 14.73 -4.46 13.60
N SER A 221 13.73 -4.25 12.73
CA SER A 221 12.52 -5.05 12.72
C SER A 221 12.83 -6.54 12.54
N ILE A 222 13.71 -6.86 11.60
CA ILE A 222 14.13 -8.25 11.31
C ILE A 222 14.83 -8.86 12.53
N LEU A 223 15.75 -8.12 13.18
CA LEU A 223 16.41 -8.59 14.41
C LEU A 223 15.39 -8.91 15.53
N HIS A 224 14.38 -8.06 15.71
CA HIS A 224 13.32 -8.31 16.69
C HIS A 224 12.46 -9.53 16.32
N TYR A 225 12.10 -9.71 15.04
CA TYR A 225 11.41 -10.94 14.60
C TYR A 225 12.25 -12.20 14.82
N GLN A 226 13.55 -12.16 14.52
CA GLN A 226 14.47 -13.27 14.79
C GLN A 226 14.54 -13.60 16.29
N ALA A 227 14.46 -12.59 17.16
CA ALA A 227 14.39 -12.78 18.60
C ALA A 227 13.09 -13.51 19.01
N VAL A 228 11.94 -13.11 18.44
CA VAL A 228 10.64 -13.76 18.69
C VAL A 228 10.66 -15.26 18.34
N LEU A 229 11.36 -15.64 17.26
CA LEU A 229 11.48 -17.03 16.81
C LEU A 229 12.27 -17.94 17.78
N GLN A 230 12.94 -17.39 18.81
CA GLN A 230 13.55 -18.19 19.87
C GLN A 230 12.51 -18.80 20.83
N VAL A 231 11.35 -18.14 20.95
CA VAL A 231 10.22 -18.59 21.79
C VAL A 231 9.14 -19.22 20.92
N ASN A 232 8.73 -18.51 19.87
CA ASN A 232 7.71 -18.98 18.94
C ASN A 232 8.39 -19.86 17.89
N THR A 233 8.65 -21.13 18.23
CA THR A 233 9.18 -22.11 17.27
C THR A 233 8.05 -22.83 16.54
N TYR A 234 8.39 -23.47 15.41
CA TYR A 234 7.47 -24.29 14.63
C TYR A 234 6.79 -25.38 15.48
N GLU A 235 7.52 -26.00 16.41
CA GLU A 235 7.03 -27.11 17.23
C GLU A 235 6.16 -26.67 18.40
N ILE A 236 6.42 -25.50 18.98
CA ILE A 236 5.76 -25.04 20.22
C ILE A 236 4.55 -24.17 19.89
N HIS A 237 4.71 -23.22 18.96
CA HIS A 237 3.68 -22.25 18.60
C HIS A 237 3.62 -22.08 17.06
N PRO A 238 3.21 -23.11 16.29
CA PRO A 238 3.26 -23.09 14.83
C PRO A 238 2.56 -21.87 14.22
N ASP A 239 1.40 -21.49 14.75
CA ASP A 239 0.63 -20.34 14.25
C ASP A 239 1.36 -19.00 14.48
N LEU A 240 1.97 -18.80 15.66
CA LEU A 240 2.73 -17.59 15.98
C LEU A 240 4.07 -17.54 15.23
N TRP A 241 4.70 -18.70 15.04
CA TRP A 241 5.90 -18.85 14.23
C TRP A 241 5.61 -18.46 12.77
N ALA A 242 4.57 -19.02 12.15
CA ALA A 242 4.19 -18.70 10.78
C ALA A 242 3.81 -17.22 10.60
N ASN A 243 3.11 -16.65 11.58
CA ASN A 243 2.80 -15.21 11.58
C ASN A 243 4.05 -14.33 11.66
N THR A 244 5.03 -14.74 12.48
CA THR A 244 6.33 -14.06 12.60
C THR A 244 7.10 -14.16 11.29
N MET A 245 7.13 -15.33 10.65
CA MET A 245 7.77 -15.55 9.35
C MET A 245 7.12 -14.67 8.26
N GLN A 246 5.79 -14.63 8.16
CA GLN A 246 5.08 -13.75 7.23
C GLN A 246 5.42 -12.27 7.47
N SER A 247 5.47 -11.84 8.73
CA SER A 247 5.75 -10.44 9.09
C SER A 247 7.20 -10.06 8.79
N MET A 248 8.14 -10.98 9.03
CA MET A 248 9.55 -10.84 8.68
C MET A 248 9.75 -10.82 7.16
N GLY A 249 9.04 -11.66 6.41
CA GLY A 249 9.04 -11.64 4.95
C GLY A 249 8.54 -10.30 4.38
N ASN A 250 7.52 -9.70 5.01
CA ASN A 250 7.06 -8.35 4.65
C ASN A 250 8.13 -7.28 4.91
N ALA A 251 8.90 -7.40 6.00
CA ALA A 251 10.00 -6.48 6.29
C ALA A 251 11.13 -6.61 5.25
N TYR A 252 11.53 -7.84 4.91
CA TYR A 252 12.52 -8.13 3.87
C TYR A 252 12.10 -7.61 2.49
N ARG A 253 10.85 -7.85 2.06
CA ARG A 253 10.35 -7.38 0.76
C ARG A 253 10.38 -5.85 0.64
N ASN A 254 10.19 -5.15 1.76
CA ASN A 254 10.17 -3.69 1.78
C ASN A 254 11.58 -3.05 1.96
N MET A 255 12.64 -3.86 1.97
CA MET A 255 14.01 -3.38 2.16
C MET A 255 14.47 -2.55 0.95
N PRO A 256 14.92 -1.29 1.14
CA PRO A 256 15.47 -0.49 0.05
C PRO A 256 16.97 -0.76 -0.17
N GLY A 257 17.49 -0.43 -1.34
CA GLY A 257 18.94 -0.37 -1.62
C GLY A 257 19.50 -1.53 -2.45
N ASP A 258 20.82 -1.55 -2.61
CA ASP A 258 21.54 -2.47 -3.53
C ASP A 258 21.40 -3.95 -3.14
N GLU A 259 21.10 -4.25 -1.88
CA GLU A 259 20.83 -5.60 -1.37
C GLU A 259 19.34 -5.99 -1.46
N SER A 260 18.54 -5.24 -2.23
CA SER A 260 17.11 -5.51 -2.41
C SER A 260 16.87 -6.93 -2.94
N GLU A 261 17.70 -7.43 -3.85
CA GLU A 261 17.48 -8.75 -4.45
C GLU A 261 17.66 -9.90 -3.44
N SER A 262 18.72 -9.86 -2.63
CA SER A 262 18.92 -10.86 -1.57
C SER A 262 17.82 -10.76 -0.53
N SER A 263 17.37 -9.55 -0.19
CA SER A 263 16.25 -9.32 0.71
C SER A 263 14.95 -9.91 0.16
N LEU A 264 14.66 -9.74 -1.13
CA LEU A 264 13.49 -10.34 -1.77
C LEU A 264 13.54 -11.87 -1.74
N GLN A 265 14.72 -12.48 -1.92
CA GLN A 265 14.87 -13.94 -1.76
C GLN A 265 14.57 -14.38 -0.32
N HIS A 266 15.10 -13.69 0.70
CA HIS A 266 14.75 -13.99 2.09
C HIS A 266 13.24 -13.82 2.36
N ALA A 267 12.58 -12.87 1.70
CA ALA A 267 11.13 -12.71 1.79
C ALA A 267 10.41 -13.95 1.23
N VAL A 268 10.82 -14.45 0.06
CA VAL A 268 10.30 -15.70 -0.52
C VAL A 268 10.46 -16.87 0.46
N ASP A 269 11.65 -17.04 1.02
CA ASP A 269 11.96 -18.12 1.97
C ASP A 269 11.05 -18.03 3.21
N CYS A 270 10.85 -16.82 3.75
CA CYS A 270 9.97 -16.59 4.89
C CYS A 270 8.51 -16.94 4.59
N TYR A 271 8.01 -16.55 3.42
CA TYR A 271 6.65 -16.85 3.00
C TYR A 271 6.44 -18.35 2.75
N GLN A 272 7.40 -19.02 2.11
CA GLN A 272 7.34 -20.47 1.89
C GLN A 272 7.32 -21.23 3.22
N ALA A 273 8.14 -20.81 4.19
CA ALA A 273 8.13 -21.37 5.54
C ALA A 273 6.76 -21.21 6.22
N ALA A 274 6.14 -20.03 6.13
CA ALA A 274 4.81 -19.80 6.71
C ALA A 274 3.71 -20.66 6.05
N LEU A 275 3.84 -21.00 4.75
CA LEU A 275 2.95 -21.92 4.03
C LEU A 275 3.09 -23.40 4.44
N GLU A 276 4.10 -23.77 5.24
CA GLU A 276 4.15 -25.10 5.86
C GLU A 276 3.10 -25.26 6.96
N VAL A 277 2.65 -24.15 7.56
CA VAL A 277 1.61 -24.11 8.61
C VAL A 277 0.27 -23.69 8.02
N TYR A 278 0.24 -22.57 7.29
CA TYR A 278 -0.99 -22.05 6.71
C TYR A 278 -1.30 -22.79 5.41
N THR A 279 -2.50 -23.36 5.34
CA THR A 279 -3.00 -24.10 4.18
C THR A 279 -4.34 -23.53 3.76
N ARG A 280 -4.80 -23.83 2.54
CA ARG A 280 -6.11 -23.36 2.11
C ARG A 280 -7.23 -23.91 3.01
N GLU A 281 -7.08 -25.14 3.49
CA GLU A 281 -8.04 -25.81 4.37
C GLU A 281 -7.95 -25.31 5.83
N HIS A 282 -6.76 -24.88 6.28
CA HIS A 282 -6.50 -24.39 7.63
C HIS A 282 -5.84 -23.00 7.58
N MET A 283 -6.61 -21.97 7.96
CA MET A 283 -6.27 -20.55 7.79
C MET A 283 -6.26 -20.07 6.32
N PRO A 284 -7.40 -20.18 5.60
CA PRO A 284 -7.49 -19.79 4.18
C PRO A 284 -7.09 -18.34 3.91
N LEU A 285 -7.38 -17.42 4.84
CA LEU A 285 -7.08 -15.99 4.67
C LEU A 285 -5.58 -15.71 4.78
N ASP A 286 -4.90 -16.29 5.77
CA ASP A 286 -3.46 -16.15 5.92
C ASP A 286 -2.72 -16.80 4.73
N TRP A 287 -3.19 -17.97 4.29
CA TRP A 287 -2.70 -18.64 3.08
C TRP A 287 -2.82 -17.74 1.83
N ALA A 288 -3.99 -17.16 1.57
CA ALA A 288 -4.21 -16.29 0.42
C ALA A 288 -3.41 -14.97 0.52
N SER A 289 -3.26 -14.42 1.74
CA SER A 289 -2.40 -13.28 2.02
C SER A 289 -0.94 -13.57 1.66
N ILE A 290 -0.41 -14.72 2.07
CA ILE A 290 0.96 -15.12 1.73
C ILE A 290 1.13 -15.27 0.22
N TYR A 291 0.21 -15.93 -0.48
CA TYR A 291 0.30 -16.05 -1.94
C TYR A 291 0.25 -14.69 -2.65
N THR A 292 -0.57 -13.75 -2.17
CA THR A 292 -0.55 -12.38 -2.69
C THR A 292 0.82 -11.72 -2.46
N ASN A 293 1.42 -11.92 -1.28
CA ASN A 293 2.73 -11.37 -0.96
C ASN A 293 3.88 -12.00 -1.77
N LEU A 294 3.83 -13.31 -2.01
CA LEU A 294 4.77 -14.02 -2.89
C LEU A 294 4.68 -13.50 -4.32
N GLY A 295 3.47 -13.36 -4.88
CA GLY A 295 3.28 -12.83 -6.22
C GLY A 295 3.87 -11.43 -6.39
N ILE A 296 3.65 -10.54 -5.43
CA ILE A 296 4.26 -9.19 -5.42
C ILE A 296 5.79 -9.29 -5.33
N THR A 297 6.31 -10.19 -4.50
CA THR A 297 7.77 -10.36 -4.33
C THR A 297 8.42 -10.83 -5.63
N TYR A 298 7.81 -11.79 -6.32
CA TYR A 298 8.28 -12.23 -7.64
C TYR A 298 8.24 -11.09 -8.66
N ASN A 299 7.19 -10.27 -8.72
CA ASN A 299 7.18 -9.09 -9.62
C ASN A 299 8.34 -8.12 -9.33
N LEU A 300 8.70 -7.91 -8.06
CA LEU A 300 9.73 -6.94 -7.64
C LEU A 300 11.17 -7.43 -7.85
N MET A 301 11.40 -8.73 -7.86
CA MET A 301 12.72 -9.31 -8.09
C MET A 301 13.22 -8.97 -9.50
N SER A 302 14.52 -8.94 -9.68
CA SER A 302 15.16 -8.61 -10.97
C SER A 302 16.14 -9.68 -11.42
N SER A 303 16.51 -10.60 -10.53
CA SER A 303 17.41 -11.71 -10.85
C SER A 303 16.66 -12.89 -11.47
N GLY A 304 17.41 -13.73 -12.17
CA GLY A 304 16.89 -14.94 -12.81
C GLY A 304 16.20 -14.67 -14.14
N ASP A 305 15.43 -15.66 -14.59
CA ASP A 305 14.63 -15.58 -15.80
C ASP A 305 13.33 -14.82 -15.52
N GLU A 306 13.16 -13.67 -16.20
CA GLU A 306 12.02 -12.77 -15.99
C GLU A 306 10.68 -13.47 -16.29
N GLN A 307 10.62 -14.23 -17.37
CA GLN A 307 9.41 -14.95 -17.76
C GLN A 307 8.98 -15.95 -16.68
N SER A 308 9.87 -16.84 -16.25
CA SER A 308 9.58 -17.85 -15.23
C SER A 308 9.14 -17.21 -13.91
N ARG A 309 9.75 -16.08 -13.53
CA ARG A 309 9.41 -15.33 -12.32
C ARG A 309 8.01 -14.72 -12.40
N LEU A 310 7.64 -14.10 -13.52
CA LEU A 310 6.30 -13.53 -13.70
C LEU A 310 5.23 -14.63 -13.82
N GLU A 311 5.56 -15.80 -14.40
CA GLU A 311 4.69 -16.97 -14.37
C GLU A 311 4.43 -17.47 -12.93
N GLN A 312 5.45 -17.50 -12.08
CA GLN A 312 5.30 -17.80 -10.65
C GLN A 312 4.40 -16.77 -9.95
N ALA A 313 4.54 -15.47 -10.28
CA ALA A 313 3.66 -14.43 -9.76
C ALA A 313 2.19 -14.67 -10.14
N VAL A 314 1.92 -14.99 -11.42
CA VAL A 314 0.56 -15.35 -11.91
C VAL A 314 -0.02 -16.54 -11.14
N VAL A 315 0.77 -17.60 -10.94
CA VAL A 315 0.33 -18.78 -10.17
C VAL A 315 -0.04 -18.38 -8.75
N CYS A 316 0.79 -17.55 -8.10
CA CYS A 316 0.53 -17.09 -6.74
C CYS A 316 -0.74 -16.24 -6.64
N PHE A 317 -0.93 -15.27 -7.53
CA PHE A 317 -2.15 -14.45 -7.51
C PHE A 317 -3.41 -15.28 -7.78
N ARG A 318 -3.36 -16.23 -8.71
CA ARG A 318 -4.49 -17.13 -8.98
C ARG A 318 -4.82 -18.00 -7.76
N ALA A 319 -3.82 -18.51 -7.04
CA ALA A 319 -4.03 -19.24 -5.80
C ALA A 319 -4.75 -18.38 -4.74
N ALA A 320 -4.29 -17.14 -4.52
CA ALA A 320 -4.96 -16.22 -3.59
C ALA A 320 -6.42 -15.92 -3.97
N LEU A 321 -6.73 -15.87 -5.27
CA LEU A 321 -8.08 -15.64 -5.81
C LEU A 321 -9.02 -16.86 -5.69
N GLU A 322 -8.53 -18.02 -5.24
CA GLU A 322 -9.40 -19.13 -4.83
C GLU A 322 -10.11 -18.84 -3.50
N VAL A 323 -9.55 -17.94 -2.69
CA VAL A 323 -10.10 -17.54 -1.38
C VAL A 323 -10.66 -16.11 -1.45
N TYR A 324 -9.87 -15.17 -1.97
CA TYR A 324 -10.36 -13.81 -2.16
C TYR A 324 -11.33 -13.80 -3.34
N THR A 325 -12.61 -13.59 -3.03
CA THR A 325 -13.67 -13.43 -4.01
C THR A 325 -14.21 -12.01 -3.96
N HIS A 326 -14.82 -11.56 -5.06
CA HIS A 326 -15.44 -10.24 -5.14
C HIS A 326 -16.48 -10.01 -4.04
N ASP A 327 -17.34 -11.01 -3.75
CA ASP A 327 -18.44 -10.87 -2.80
C ASP A 327 -17.99 -10.91 -1.33
N GLU A 328 -17.02 -11.77 -0.98
CA GLU A 328 -16.61 -11.97 0.41
C GLU A 328 -15.45 -11.05 0.85
N TYR A 329 -14.49 -10.80 -0.05
CA TYR A 329 -13.26 -10.04 0.23
C TYR A 329 -12.95 -9.04 -0.90
N PRO A 330 -13.84 -8.08 -1.19
CA PRO A 330 -13.72 -7.20 -2.36
C PRO A 330 -12.41 -6.42 -2.38
N ALA A 331 -11.92 -5.94 -1.24
CA ALA A 331 -10.70 -5.14 -1.18
C ALA A 331 -9.45 -5.96 -1.53
N GLU A 332 -9.29 -7.14 -0.91
CA GLU A 332 -8.20 -8.07 -1.17
C GLU A 332 -8.28 -8.63 -2.59
N TRP A 333 -9.48 -8.99 -3.06
CA TRP A 333 -9.72 -9.43 -4.43
C TRP A 333 -9.29 -8.36 -5.45
N ALA A 334 -9.73 -7.11 -5.26
CA ALA A 334 -9.38 -6.01 -6.18
C ALA A 334 -7.88 -5.71 -6.19
N LYS A 335 -7.21 -5.81 -5.03
CA LYS A 335 -5.75 -5.67 -4.94
C LYS A 335 -5.05 -6.78 -5.73
N THR A 336 -5.47 -8.03 -5.54
CA THR A 336 -4.84 -9.18 -6.17
C THR A 336 -5.09 -9.22 -7.68
N ILE A 337 -6.31 -8.93 -8.14
CA ILE A 337 -6.63 -8.81 -9.57
C ILE A 337 -5.84 -7.66 -10.22
N ASN A 338 -5.73 -6.51 -9.57
CA ASN A 338 -4.94 -5.40 -10.11
C ASN A 338 -3.45 -5.76 -10.26
N MET A 339 -2.88 -6.48 -9.27
CA MET A 339 -1.49 -6.96 -9.36
C MET A 339 -1.31 -8.02 -10.46
N LEU A 340 -2.31 -8.89 -10.65
CA LEU A 340 -2.32 -9.84 -11.76
C LEU A 340 -2.38 -9.14 -13.13
N GLY A 341 -3.16 -8.07 -13.25
CA GLY A 341 -3.22 -7.23 -14.45
C GLY A 341 -1.88 -6.56 -14.78
N LEU A 342 -1.18 -6.06 -13.75
CA LEU A 342 0.18 -5.52 -13.89
C LEU A 342 1.17 -6.62 -14.34
N THR A 343 1.12 -7.81 -13.74
CA THR A 343 1.99 -8.92 -14.15
C THR A 343 1.78 -9.27 -15.62
N TYR A 344 0.53 -9.35 -16.10
CA TYR A 344 0.27 -9.60 -17.53
C TYR A 344 0.81 -8.51 -18.45
N LEU A 345 0.83 -7.25 -18.00
CA LEU A 345 1.40 -6.14 -18.77
C LEU A 345 2.92 -6.24 -18.90
N ASP A 346 3.60 -6.78 -17.88
CA ASP A 346 5.06 -6.84 -17.81
C ASP A 346 5.67 -8.13 -18.40
N MET A 347 4.86 -9.13 -18.78
CA MET A 347 5.37 -10.40 -19.29
C MET A 347 6.12 -10.25 -20.64
N PRO A 348 7.40 -10.69 -20.74
CA PRO A 348 8.19 -10.49 -21.95
C PRO A 348 7.96 -11.54 -23.03
N GLU A 349 7.55 -12.77 -22.68
CA GLU A 349 7.33 -13.87 -23.63
C GLU A 349 5.88 -14.34 -23.66
N GLY A 350 5.49 -14.96 -24.79
CA GLY A 350 4.16 -15.52 -25.01
C GLY A 350 3.36 -14.77 -26.06
N ASP A 351 2.04 -14.92 -26.02
CA ASP A 351 1.13 -14.12 -26.85
C ASP A 351 0.88 -12.78 -26.14
N GLU A 352 1.74 -11.80 -26.43
CA GLU A 352 1.67 -10.42 -25.91
C GLU A 352 0.24 -9.86 -26.02
N GLN A 353 -0.43 -10.09 -27.15
CA GLN A 353 -1.76 -9.57 -27.38
C GLN A 353 -2.81 -10.26 -26.50
N ALA A 354 -2.68 -11.57 -26.25
CA ALA A 354 -3.52 -12.25 -25.28
C ALA A 354 -3.26 -11.76 -23.85
N GLN A 355 -2.01 -11.51 -23.48
CA GLN A 355 -1.63 -10.98 -22.16
C GLN A 355 -2.19 -9.56 -21.94
N LEU A 356 -2.03 -8.66 -22.91
CA LEU A 356 -2.62 -7.31 -22.86
C LEU A 356 -4.15 -7.36 -22.73
N ARG A 357 -4.82 -8.30 -23.42
CA ARG A 357 -6.27 -8.51 -23.25
C ARG A 357 -6.63 -9.01 -21.85
N GLN A 358 -5.83 -9.88 -21.23
CA GLN A 358 -6.02 -10.30 -19.84
C GLN A 358 -5.79 -9.14 -18.86
N ALA A 359 -4.81 -8.28 -19.12
CA ALA A 359 -4.57 -7.08 -18.31
C ALA A 359 -5.78 -6.14 -18.33
N ILE A 360 -6.39 -5.89 -19.51
CA ILE A 360 -7.64 -5.11 -19.63
C ILE A 360 -8.75 -5.73 -18.78
N ILE A 361 -8.98 -7.05 -18.88
CA ILE A 361 -10.01 -7.74 -18.10
C ILE A 361 -9.78 -7.54 -16.60
N CYS A 362 -8.54 -7.68 -16.13
CA CYS A 362 -8.20 -7.48 -14.73
C CYS A 362 -8.45 -6.03 -14.29
N PHE A 363 -7.99 -5.05 -15.04
CA PHE A 363 -8.15 -3.64 -14.68
C PHE A 363 -9.61 -3.17 -14.74
N GLU A 364 -10.39 -3.61 -15.73
CA GLU A 364 -11.82 -3.30 -15.80
C GLU A 364 -12.59 -3.92 -14.63
N ALA A 365 -12.23 -5.13 -14.21
CA ALA A 365 -12.94 -5.88 -13.18
C ALA A 365 -12.88 -5.23 -11.78
N VAL A 366 -11.89 -4.36 -11.52
CA VAL A 366 -11.72 -3.72 -10.20
C VAL A 366 -12.33 -2.33 -10.08
N LEU A 367 -12.88 -1.77 -11.17
CA LEU A 367 -13.37 -0.38 -11.23
C LEU A 367 -14.69 -0.15 -10.48
N ASP A 368 -15.41 -1.20 -10.09
CA ASP A 368 -16.59 -1.09 -9.23
C ASP A 368 -16.22 -0.96 -7.74
N ILE A 369 -15.03 -1.43 -7.35
CA ILE A 369 -14.47 -1.32 -6.00
C ILE A 369 -13.56 -0.10 -5.89
N TYR A 370 -12.59 0.02 -6.79
CA TYR A 370 -11.74 1.21 -6.89
C TYR A 370 -12.50 2.31 -7.62
N THR A 371 -13.19 3.14 -6.87
CA THR A 371 -13.95 4.28 -7.39
C THR A 371 -13.25 5.60 -7.05
N PHE A 372 -13.50 6.65 -7.84
CA PHE A 372 -13.01 8.00 -7.54
C PHE A 372 -13.37 8.46 -6.11
N ALA A 373 -14.57 8.12 -5.63
CA ALA A 373 -15.08 8.57 -4.33
C ALA A 373 -14.42 7.87 -3.13
N GLN A 374 -14.12 6.58 -3.25
CA GLN A 374 -13.61 5.77 -2.14
C GLN A 374 -12.10 5.58 -2.20
N HIS A 375 -11.55 5.42 -3.40
CA HIS A 375 -10.16 5.03 -3.64
C HIS A 375 -9.53 5.86 -4.78
N PRO A 376 -9.49 7.21 -4.69
CA PRO A 376 -9.12 8.07 -5.81
C PRO A 376 -7.76 7.73 -6.44
N LEU A 377 -6.73 7.44 -5.62
CA LEU A 377 -5.41 7.07 -6.13
C LEU A 377 -5.38 5.70 -6.79
N ALA A 378 -6.05 4.68 -6.24
CA ALA A 378 -6.10 3.36 -6.85
C ALA A 378 -6.89 3.40 -8.17
N TRP A 379 -8.02 4.11 -8.18
CA TRP A 379 -8.82 4.37 -9.38
C TRP A 379 -8.02 5.06 -10.49
N ALA A 380 -7.25 6.10 -10.15
CA ALA A 380 -6.39 6.79 -11.10
C ALA A 380 -5.26 5.90 -11.65
N ASN A 381 -4.67 5.04 -10.83
CA ASN A 381 -3.66 4.06 -11.27
C ASN A 381 -4.25 3.07 -12.27
N VAL A 382 -5.41 2.48 -11.96
CA VAL A 382 -6.10 1.54 -12.85
C VAL A 382 -6.44 2.21 -14.18
N HIS A 383 -6.96 3.44 -14.15
CA HIS A 383 -7.25 4.20 -15.37
C HIS A 383 -6.00 4.56 -16.18
N TYR A 384 -4.89 4.95 -15.54
CA TYR A 384 -3.64 5.15 -16.24
C TYR A 384 -3.18 3.87 -16.95
N ASN A 385 -3.22 2.72 -16.25
CA ASN A 385 -2.83 1.44 -16.83
C ASN A 385 -3.76 1.02 -17.98
N LEU A 386 -5.08 1.16 -17.83
CA LEU A 386 -6.03 0.91 -18.92
C LEU A 386 -5.73 1.76 -20.14
N GLY A 387 -5.45 3.06 -19.94
CA GLY A 387 -5.10 3.95 -21.04
C GLY A 387 -3.84 3.50 -21.77
N HIS A 388 -2.83 3.06 -21.01
CA HIS A 388 -1.60 2.52 -21.57
C HIS A 388 -1.85 1.22 -22.36
N VAL A 389 -2.58 0.26 -21.78
CA VAL A 389 -2.83 -1.03 -22.44
C VAL A 389 -3.67 -0.88 -23.71
N TYR A 390 -4.69 -0.01 -23.71
CA TYR A 390 -5.47 0.25 -24.93
C TYR A 390 -4.62 0.83 -26.07
N MET A 391 -3.53 1.54 -25.76
CA MET A 391 -2.60 2.02 -26.80
C MET A 391 -1.69 0.91 -27.35
N LEU A 392 -1.43 -0.15 -26.57
CA LEU A 392 -0.53 -1.25 -26.96
C LEU A 392 -1.23 -2.41 -27.66
N VAL A 393 -2.53 -2.62 -27.39
CA VAL A 393 -3.30 -3.69 -28.04
C VAL A 393 -3.38 -3.44 -29.55
N GLN A 394 -2.91 -4.41 -30.32
CA GLN A 394 -3.00 -4.40 -31.77
C GLN A 394 -4.46 -4.53 -32.21
N PRO A 395 -4.98 -3.56 -32.97
CA PRO A 395 -6.34 -3.58 -33.44
C PRO A 395 -6.50 -4.53 -34.64
N GLU A 396 -7.63 -5.22 -34.75
CA GLU A 396 -7.96 -6.04 -35.92
C GLU A 396 -8.28 -5.18 -37.16
N ASN A 397 -8.74 -3.95 -36.94
CA ASN A 397 -9.12 -3.01 -37.99
C ASN A 397 -9.07 -1.55 -37.51
N GLN A 398 -9.20 -0.61 -38.45
CA GLN A 398 -9.16 0.83 -38.16
C GLN A 398 -10.24 1.28 -37.15
N ALA A 399 -11.43 0.70 -37.18
CA ALA A 399 -12.51 1.11 -36.29
C ALA A 399 -12.20 0.73 -34.83
N GLU A 400 -11.64 -0.46 -34.61
CA GLU A 400 -11.15 -0.88 -33.30
C GLU A 400 -9.97 -0.02 -32.82
N GLN A 401 -9.03 0.32 -33.71
CA GLN A 401 -7.94 1.24 -33.37
C GLN A 401 -8.47 2.57 -32.83
N GLN A 402 -9.47 3.16 -33.52
CA GLN A 402 -10.07 4.42 -33.08
C GLN A 402 -10.85 4.26 -31.76
N ALA A 403 -11.55 3.14 -31.58
CA ALA A 403 -12.24 2.86 -30.32
C ALA A 403 -11.26 2.71 -29.15
N ASN A 404 -10.14 2.02 -29.35
CA ASN A 404 -9.10 1.85 -28.33
C ASN A 404 -8.44 3.18 -27.97
N LEU A 405 -8.11 4.02 -28.97
CA LEU A 405 -7.58 5.36 -28.71
C LEU A 405 -8.56 6.25 -27.95
N GLN A 406 -9.87 6.18 -28.26
CA GLN A 406 -10.90 6.89 -27.49
C GLN A 406 -11.00 6.41 -26.04
N LYS A 407 -10.96 5.08 -25.81
CA LYS A 407 -10.91 4.52 -24.47
C LYS A 407 -9.65 4.94 -23.71
N ALA A 408 -8.51 5.03 -24.40
CA ALA A 408 -7.26 5.49 -23.82
C ALA A 408 -7.34 6.95 -23.37
N ILE A 409 -7.87 7.84 -24.22
CA ILE A 409 -8.12 9.26 -23.90
C ILE A 409 -8.98 9.38 -22.65
N ILE A 410 -10.14 8.70 -22.61
CA ILE A 410 -11.06 8.74 -21.46
C ILE A 410 -10.37 8.25 -20.18
N SER A 411 -9.56 7.21 -20.28
CA SER A 411 -8.87 6.62 -19.13
C SER A 411 -7.77 7.56 -18.60
N PHE A 412 -6.95 8.15 -19.48
CA PHE A 412 -5.95 9.14 -19.04
C PHE A 412 -6.58 10.42 -18.48
N GLU A 413 -7.65 10.93 -19.10
CA GLU A 413 -8.41 12.07 -18.56
C GLU A 413 -8.98 11.76 -17.17
N SER A 414 -9.46 10.53 -16.96
CA SER A 414 -9.92 10.05 -15.66
C SER A 414 -8.78 10.08 -14.63
N ALA A 415 -7.62 9.52 -14.96
CA ALA A 415 -6.44 9.55 -14.08
C ALA A 415 -6.01 10.99 -13.73
N LEU A 416 -6.09 11.94 -14.68
CA LEU A 416 -5.77 13.36 -14.48
C LEU A 416 -6.77 14.13 -13.61
N GLN A 417 -7.92 13.54 -13.24
CA GLN A 417 -8.80 14.13 -12.22
C GLN A 417 -8.20 14.03 -10.81
N VAL A 418 -7.26 13.09 -10.62
CA VAL A 418 -6.59 12.84 -9.34
C VAL A 418 -5.13 13.27 -9.43
N TYR A 419 -4.43 12.84 -10.49
CA TYR A 419 -3.04 13.25 -10.70
C TYR A 419 -2.94 14.72 -11.03
N ASN A 420 -2.04 15.41 -10.32
CA ASN A 420 -1.81 16.83 -10.53
C ASN A 420 -0.34 17.19 -10.35
N ARG A 421 0.07 18.32 -10.96
CA ARG A 421 1.46 18.78 -10.98
C ARG A 421 2.05 19.03 -9.58
N LYS A 422 1.22 19.34 -8.57
CA LYS A 422 1.71 19.68 -7.24
C LYS A 422 1.95 18.43 -6.40
N ASP A 423 0.97 17.54 -6.34
CA ASP A 423 0.97 16.41 -5.40
C ASP A 423 1.54 15.13 -6.02
N THR A 424 1.42 14.96 -7.34
CA THR A 424 1.91 13.78 -8.10
C THR A 424 2.56 14.23 -9.43
N PRO A 425 3.63 15.05 -9.39
CA PRO A 425 4.20 15.69 -10.58
C PRO A 425 4.60 14.69 -11.67
N TYR A 426 5.18 13.56 -11.29
CA TYR A 426 5.70 12.56 -12.22
C TYR A 426 4.59 11.76 -12.90
N GLU A 427 3.62 11.25 -12.13
CA GLU A 427 2.45 10.55 -12.65
C GLU A 427 1.62 11.47 -13.54
N TRP A 428 1.48 12.74 -13.15
CA TRP A 428 0.80 13.75 -13.95
C TRP A 428 1.51 13.97 -15.29
N ALA A 429 2.82 14.22 -15.29
CA ALA A 429 3.58 14.45 -16.53
C ALA A 429 3.58 13.23 -17.45
N ARG A 430 3.72 12.02 -16.89
CA ARG A 430 3.67 10.76 -17.64
C ARG A 430 2.30 10.55 -18.28
N THR A 431 1.23 10.78 -17.52
CA THR A 431 -0.14 10.68 -18.01
C THR A 431 -0.43 11.72 -19.09
N GLN A 432 0.07 12.95 -18.93
CA GLN A 432 -0.03 14.00 -19.97
C GLN A 432 0.71 13.59 -21.25
N SER A 433 1.93 13.08 -21.16
CA SER A 433 2.68 12.64 -22.35
C SER A 433 1.95 11.53 -23.10
N ASN A 434 1.43 10.52 -22.39
CA ASN A 434 0.68 9.42 -23.00
C ASN A 434 -0.68 9.86 -23.55
N LEU A 435 -1.40 10.75 -22.86
CA LEU A 435 -2.62 11.37 -23.38
C LEU A 435 -2.33 12.16 -24.67
N GLY A 436 -1.20 12.86 -24.72
CA GLY A 436 -0.74 13.53 -25.93
C GLY A 436 -0.54 12.57 -27.10
N ASN A 437 0.05 11.40 -26.86
CA ASN A 437 0.20 10.36 -27.88
C ASN A 437 -1.16 9.87 -28.39
N ALA A 438 -2.10 9.59 -27.48
CA ALA A 438 -3.44 9.15 -27.86
C ALA A 438 -4.17 10.19 -28.73
N TYR A 439 -4.11 11.48 -28.36
CA TYR A 439 -4.67 12.57 -29.17
C TYR A 439 -3.95 12.78 -30.52
N LYS A 440 -2.63 12.55 -30.58
CA LYS A 440 -1.84 12.69 -31.82
C LYS A 440 -2.24 11.63 -32.87
N ASP A 441 -2.66 10.45 -32.42
CA ASP A 441 -2.89 9.29 -33.28
C ASP A 441 -4.38 8.98 -33.51
N VAL A 442 -5.30 9.62 -32.77
CA VAL A 442 -6.74 9.51 -33.03
C VAL A 442 -7.11 10.25 -34.33
N HIS A 443 -7.72 9.52 -35.26
CA HIS A 443 -8.20 10.03 -36.54
C HIS A 443 -9.71 10.26 -36.44
N ALA A 444 -10.10 11.53 -36.29
CA ALA A 444 -11.49 11.96 -36.21
C ALA A 444 -11.73 13.22 -37.04
N ASP A 445 -13.01 13.54 -37.27
CA ASP A 445 -13.46 14.77 -37.94
C ASP A 445 -12.86 16.06 -37.31
N ALA A 446 -12.38 15.98 -36.06
CA ALA A 446 -11.76 17.05 -35.30
C ALA A 446 -10.21 16.91 -35.16
N SER A 447 -9.53 16.41 -36.20
CA SER A 447 -8.07 16.14 -36.16
C SER A 447 -7.21 17.35 -35.72
N GLU A 448 -7.55 18.57 -36.14
CA GLU A 448 -6.81 19.78 -35.74
C GLU A 448 -6.94 20.04 -34.22
N ALA A 449 -8.15 19.90 -33.68
CA ALA A 449 -8.42 20.11 -32.26
C ALA A 449 -7.68 19.07 -31.40
N HIS A 450 -7.67 17.80 -31.80
CA HIS A 450 -6.91 16.77 -31.09
C HIS A 450 -5.40 17.02 -31.15
N LEU A 451 -4.85 17.46 -32.28
CA LEU A 451 -3.43 17.84 -32.36
C LEU A 451 -3.10 19.03 -31.45
N GLN A 452 -3.99 20.01 -31.31
CA GLN A 452 -3.83 21.10 -30.33
C GLN A 452 -3.89 20.61 -28.89
N GLN A 453 -4.75 19.64 -28.58
CA GLN A 453 -4.76 18.98 -27.27
C GLN A 453 -3.46 18.21 -27.02
N ALA A 454 -2.95 17.47 -28.01
CA ALA A 454 -1.68 16.76 -27.91
C ALA A 454 -0.52 17.72 -27.58
N ILE A 455 -0.41 18.84 -28.32
CA ILE A 455 0.58 19.89 -28.07
C ILE A 455 0.46 20.44 -26.63
N SER A 456 -0.77 20.66 -26.16
CA SER A 456 -1.02 21.16 -24.80
C SER A 456 -0.57 20.15 -23.74
N CYS A 457 -0.84 18.86 -23.95
CA CYS A 457 -0.43 17.79 -23.05
C CYS A 457 1.09 17.63 -22.99
N TYR A 458 1.79 17.61 -24.13
CA TYR A 458 3.25 17.53 -24.15
C TYR A 458 3.90 18.75 -23.49
N ARG A 459 3.40 19.97 -23.77
CA ARG A 459 3.86 21.18 -23.07
C ARG A 459 3.65 21.11 -21.57
N ALA A 460 2.54 20.51 -21.12
CA ALA A 460 2.26 20.28 -19.71
C ALA A 460 3.28 19.30 -19.09
N ALA A 461 3.57 18.17 -19.75
CA ALA A 461 4.58 17.21 -19.32
C ALA A 461 6.00 17.83 -19.21
N LEU A 462 6.37 18.69 -20.16
CA LEU A 462 7.64 19.44 -20.17
C LEU A 462 7.75 20.52 -19.07
N LEU A 463 6.71 20.74 -18.25
CA LEU A 463 6.83 21.54 -17.02
C LEU A 463 7.46 20.74 -15.87
N VAL A 464 7.55 19.41 -16.00
CA VAL A 464 8.12 18.49 -15.00
C VAL A 464 9.34 17.80 -15.56
N TYR A 465 9.23 17.24 -16.77
CA TYR A 465 10.39 16.69 -17.48
C TYR A 465 11.32 17.83 -17.87
N ALA A 466 12.59 17.72 -17.47
CA ALA A 466 13.60 18.71 -17.74
C ALA A 466 14.85 18.03 -18.31
N ARG A 467 15.71 18.79 -18.98
CA ARG A 467 16.96 18.22 -19.50
C ARG A 467 17.89 17.78 -18.38
N GLU A 468 17.87 18.51 -17.27
CA GLU A 468 18.71 18.28 -16.09
C GLU A 468 18.22 17.11 -15.23
N ASN A 469 16.97 16.68 -15.41
CA ASN A 469 16.34 15.60 -14.65
C ASN A 469 15.23 14.96 -15.50
N MET A 470 15.34 13.65 -15.77
CA MET A 470 14.49 12.91 -16.71
C MET A 470 14.79 13.26 -18.19
N GLN A 471 16.07 13.22 -18.55
CA GLN A 471 16.56 13.61 -19.89
C GLN A 471 15.92 12.78 -21.02
N ASP A 472 15.66 11.49 -20.76
CA ASP A 472 15.13 10.56 -21.76
C ASP A 472 13.64 10.83 -22.00
N GLU A 473 12.87 11.01 -20.93
CA GLU A 473 11.44 11.38 -21.00
C GLU A 473 11.26 12.78 -21.60
N TRP A 474 12.14 13.72 -21.27
CA TRP A 474 12.15 15.05 -21.87
C TRP A 474 12.41 14.98 -23.38
N ALA A 475 13.43 14.25 -23.83
CA ALA A 475 13.77 14.12 -25.24
C ALA A 475 12.66 13.39 -26.03
N ALA A 476 12.10 12.32 -25.48
CA ALA A 476 10.96 11.62 -26.07
C ALA A 476 9.73 12.53 -26.21
N THR A 477 9.43 13.32 -25.15
CA THR A 477 8.31 14.27 -25.17
C THR A 477 8.54 15.41 -26.17
N GLN A 478 9.78 15.90 -26.32
CA GLN A 478 10.14 16.87 -27.36
C GLN A 478 9.95 16.31 -28.77
N GLY A 479 10.43 15.09 -29.04
CA GLY A 479 10.22 14.43 -30.34
C GLY A 479 8.73 14.27 -30.67
N ASN A 480 7.93 13.84 -29.69
CA ASN A 480 6.48 13.72 -29.84
C ASN A 480 5.78 15.07 -30.06
N LEU A 481 6.19 16.12 -29.35
CA LEU A 481 5.72 17.48 -29.57
C LEU A 481 6.07 17.99 -30.98
N GLY A 482 7.29 17.68 -31.46
CA GLY A 482 7.73 17.99 -32.82
C GLY A 482 6.86 17.32 -33.87
N GLN A 483 6.53 16.03 -33.69
CA GLN A 483 5.62 15.31 -34.58
C GLN A 483 4.21 15.92 -34.58
N ALA A 484 3.70 16.35 -33.42
CA ALA A 484 2.38 16.97 -33.34
C ALA A 484 2.33 18.32 -34.10
N TYR A 485 3.36 19.16 -33.96
CA TYR A 485 3.47 20.37 -34.79
C TYR A 485 3.62 20.06 -36.27
N TRP A 486 4.41 19.04 -36.64
CA TRP A 486 4.55 18.63 -38.03
C TRP A 486 3.25 18.07 -38.62
N LYS A 487 2.42 17.35 -37.85
CA LYS A 487 1.10 16.88 -38.31
C LYS A 487 0.05 18.00 -38.42
N LEU A 488 0.19 19.06 -37.61
CA LEU A 488 -0.75 20.17 -37.59
C LEU A 488 -0.69 20.93 -38.93
N ALA A 489 -1.79 20.91 -39.68
CA ALA A 489 -1.92 21.62 -40.95
C ALA A 489 -2.89 22.79 -40.75
N GLY A 490 -2.41 24.03 -40.93
CA GLY A 490 -3.24 25.23 -40.74
C GLY A 490 -2.58 26.50 -41.30
N GLY A 491 -3.23 27.65 -41.10
CA GLY A 491 -2.78 28.96 -41.63
C GLY A 491 -1.39 29.41 -41.17
N GLU A 492 -0.87 28.83 -40.07
CA GLU A 492 0.45 29.10 -39.48
C GLU A 492 1.44 27.96 -39.76
N ARG A 493 1.34 27.28 -40.90
CA ARG A 493 2.14 26.07 -41.21
C ARG A 493 3.64 26.27 -41.05
N GLN A 494 4.19 27.41 -41.49
CA GLN A 494 5.63 27.66 -41.41
C GLN A 494 6.10 27.82 -39.95
N ASP A 495 5.34 28.54 -39.11
CA ASP A 495 5.64 28.68 -37.68
C ASP A 495 5.55 27.33 -36.95
N GLN A 496 4.59 26.49 -37.35
CA GLN A 496 4.46 25.12 -36.83
C GLN A 496 5.66 24.25 -37.23
N LEU A 497 6.12 24.34 -38.49
CA LEU A 497 7.31 23.64 -38.97
C LEU A 497 8.59 24.11 -38.25
N GLU A 498 8.75 25.41 -38.02
CA GLU A 498 9.88 25.96 -37.26
C GLU A 498 9.90 25.40 -35.81
N ARG A 499 8.74 25.37 -35.14
CA ARG A 499 8.60 24.74 -33.82
C ARG A 499 8.88 23.24 -33.85
N ALA A 500 8.45 22.54 -34.90
CA ALA A 500 8.72 21.12 -35.07
C ALA A 500 10.23 20.86 -35.19
N ILE A 501 10.93 21.62 -36.04
CA ILE A 501 12.38 21.56 -36.22
C ILE A 501 13.09 21.76 -34.88
N ALA A 502 12.76 22.82 -34.15
CA ALA A 502 13.37 23.10 -32.85
C ALA A 502 13.17 21.94 -31.85
N CYS A 503 11.95 21.39 -31.75
CA CYS A 503 11.67 20.25 -30.88
C CYS A 503 12.47 19.00 -31.25
N PHE A 504 12.58 18.66 -32.54
CA PHE A 504 13.38 17.51 -32.97
C PHE A 504 14.87 17.71 -32.72
N GLU A 505 15.39 18.92 -32.94
CA GLU A 505 16.79 19.24 -32.67
C GLU A 505 17.12 19.13 -31.19
N GLU A 506 16.24 19.62 -30.31
CA GLU A 506 16.37 19.45 -28.86
C GLU A 506 16.37 17.97 -28.43
N ALA A 507 15.46 17.16 -28.96
CA ALA A 507 15.43 15.71 -28.68
C ALA A 507 16.73 15.01 -29.12
N LEU A 508 17.26 15.38 -30.28
CA LEU A 508 18.50 14.82 -30.86
C LEU A 508 19.78 15.30 -30.18
N GLN A 509 19.72 16.24 -29.23
CA GLN A 509 20.86 16.56 -28.36
C GLN A 509 21.10 15.49 -27.29
N ILE A 510 20.08 14.69 -26.96
CA ILE A 510 20.14 13.62 -25.95
C ILE A 510 20.14 12.25 -26.63
N GLN A 511 19.21 12.04 -27.56
CA GLN A 511 19.06 10.78 -28.28
C GLN A 511 20.09 10.73 -29.40
N THR A 512 21.02 9.77 -29.32
CA THR A 512 22.03 9.54 -30.37
C THR A 512 21.81 8.20 -31.04
N TYR A 513 22.54 7.96 -32.14
CA TYR A 513 22.50 6.68 -32.84
C TYR A 513 22.89 5.52 -31.91
N GLU A 514 23.84 5.76 -31.01
CA GLU A 514 24.40 4.76 -30.10
C GLU A 514 23.53 4.53 -28.86
N SER A 515 22.87 5.57 -28.33
CA SER A 515 22.12 5.49 -27.08
C SER A 515 20.62 5.20 -27.27
N ALA A 516 20.03 5.64 -28.37
CA ALA A 516 18.58 5.59 -28.61
C ALA A 516 18.27 5.45 -30.10
N LEU A 517 18.70 4.32 -30.71
CA LEU A 517 18.65 4.12 -32.17
C LEU A 517 17.25 4.33 -32.75
N THR A 518 16.21 3.81 -32.11
CA THR A 518 14.83 3.88 -32.60
C THR A 518 14.33 5.33 -32.61
N GLU A 519 14.44 6.02 -31.47
CA GLU A 519 13.97 7.39 -31.28
C GLU A 519 14.78 8.37 -32.13
N TRP A 520 16.11 8.21 -32.16
CA TRP A 520 17.00 8.99 -33.01
C TRP A 520 16.62 8.86 -34.50
N THR A 521 16.37 7.63 -34.96
CA THR A 521 16.00 7.36 -36.35
C THR A 521 14.68 8.03 -36.72
N GLN A 522 13.67 7.90 -35.86
CA GLN A 522 12.37 8.52 -36.05
C GLN A 522 12.46 10.05 -36.03
N ASN A 523 13.17 10.63 -35.06
CA ASN A 523 13.33 12.08 -34.97
C ASN A 523 14.13 12.64 -36.17
N LYS A 524 15.16 11.93 -36.66
CA LYS A 524 15.85 12.32 -37.90
C LYS A 524 14.94 12.23 -39.11
N TYR A 525 14.07 11.22 -39.19
CA TYR A 525 13.12 11.10 -40.28
C TYR A 525 12.15 12.29 -40.32
N PHE A 526 11.48 12.59 -39.21
CA PHE A 526 10.50 13.68 -39.15
C PHE A 526 11.16 15.06 -39.22
N LEU A 527 12.37 15.23 -38.69
CA LEU A 527 13.16 16.45 -38.91
C LEU A 527 13.45 16.66 -40.39
N GLY A 528 13.76 15.58 -41.12
CA GLY A 528 13.92 15.63 -42.58
C GLY A 528 12.64 16.06 -43.29
N GLN A 529 11.48 15.55 -42.88
CA GLN A 529 10.18 15.96 -43.41
C GLN A 529 9.89 17.44 -43.12
N ALA A 530 10.14 17.89 -41.89
CA ALA A 530 9.92 19.29 -41.52
C ALA A 530 10.82 20.23 -42.34
N TYR A 531 12.11 19.94 -42.47
CA TYR A 531 13.02 20.72 -43.34
C TYR A 531 12.61 20.68 -44.81
N ALA A 532 12.16 19.53 -45.31
CA ALA A 532 11.69 19.39 -46.69
C ALA A 532 10.43 20.22 -46.98
N GLU A 533 9.59 20.51 -45.98
CA GLU A 533 8.40 21.36 -46.13
C GLU A 533 8.62 22.83 -45.74
N PHE A 534 9.70 23.13 -45.00
CA PHE A 534 10.00 24.48 -44.55
C PHE A 534 10.51 25.36 -45.70
N ALA A 535 9.74 26.40 -45.98
CA ALA A 535 9.92 27.27 -47.15
C ALA A 535 10.47 28.66 -46.79
N LEU A 536 10.48 29.03 -45.51
CA LEU A 536 11.10 30.28 -45.06
C LEU A 536 12.63 30.15 -45.02
N GLY A 537 13.32 31.26 -45.30
CA GLY A 537 14.78 31.32 -45.34
C GLY A 537 15.38 30.78 -46.65
N GLU A 538 16.60 30.24 -46.58
CA GLU A 538 17.29 29.68 -47.73
C GLU A 538 16.75 28.28 -48.05
N ARG A 539 15.76 28.20 -48.95
CA ARG A 539 15.09 26.94 -49.33
C ARG A 539 16.08 25.83 -49.72
N GLN A 540 17.14 26.19 -50.44
CA GLN A 540 18.20 25.26 -50.84
C GLN A 540 18.94 24.69 -49.62
N HIS A 541 19.24 25.52 -48.62
CA HIS A 541 19.84 25.09 -47.36
C HIS A 541 18.93 24.11 -46.63
N ASN A 542 17.64 24.42 -46.51
CA ASN A 542 16.66 23.54 -45.85
C ASN A 542 16.56 22.18 -46.55
N LEU A 543 16.58 22.15 -47.90
CA LEU A 543 16.58 20.89 -48.66
C LEU A 543 17.88 20.07 -48.44
N HIS A 544 19.04 20.72 -48.29
CA HIS A 544 20.28 20.05 -47.91
C HIS A 544 20.22 19.46 -46.49
N GLN A 545 19.64 20.18 -45.53
CA GLN A 545 19.41 19.68 -44.18
C GLN A 545 18.45 18.48 -44.18
N ALA A 546 17.37 18.55 -44.98
CA ALA A 546 16.43 17.45 -45.16
C ALA A 546 17.13 16.18 -45.67
N LEU A 547 17.96 16.31 -46.72
CA LEU A 547 18.74 15.19 -47.26
C LEU A 547 19.68 14.57 -46.21
N THR A 548 20.40 15.41 -45.47
CA THR A 548 21.29 14.94 -44.39
C THR A 548 20.52 14.15 -43.33
N CYS A 549 19.34 14.65 -42.94
CA CYS A 549 18.47 13.98 -41.98
C CYS A 549 17.91 12.66 -42.52
N TYR A 550 17.46 12.61 -43.78
CA TYR A 550 16.99 11.38 -44.40
C TYR A 550 18.08 10.34 -44.58
N GLU A 551 19.30 10.72 -44.95
CA GLU A 551 20.44 9.79 -45.06
C GLU A 551 20.85 9.24 -43.68
N ALA A 552 20.70 10.03 -42.62
CA ALA A 552 20.84 9.57 -41.24
C ALA A 552 19.73 8.58 -40.85
N ALA A 553 18.46 8.93 -41.10
CA ALA A 553 17.32 8.05 -40.83
C ALA A 553 17.37 6.74 -41.63
N LEU A 554 17.83 6.78 -42.88
CA LEU A 554 17.99 5.59 -43.72
C LEU A 554 18.98 4.60 -43.09
N ARG A 555 20.11 5.10 -42.59
CA ARG A 555 21.09 4.26 -41.87
C ARG A 555 20.47 3.64 -40.62
N GLY A 556 19.70 4.42 -39.87
CA GLY A 556 18.97 3.94 -38.70
C GLY A 556 17.96 2.85 -39.01
N PHE A 557 17.07 3.07 -40.00
CA PHE A 557 16.07 2.08 -40.39
C PHE A 557 16.68 0.80 -40.99
N GLN A 558 17.84 0.90 -41.64
CA GLN A 558 18.62 -0.26 -42.08
C GLN A 558 19.16 -1.08 -40.90
N ALA A 559 19.69 -0.41 -39.88
CA ALA A 559 20.16 -1.06 -38.65
C ALA A 559 19.02 -1.71 -37.86
N LEU A 560 17.82 -1.13 -37.91
CA LEU A 560 16.60 -1.68 -37.29
C LEU A 560 15.89 -2.74 -38.15
N HIS A 561 16.37 -3.01 -39.38
CA HIS A 561 15.75 -3.95 -40.31
C HIS A 561 14.28 -3.65 -40.64
N LEU A 562 13.94 -2.38 -40.88
CA LEU A 562 12.57 -1.91 -41.15
C LEU A 562 12.32 -1.58 -42.64
N PRO A 563 12.01 -2.57 -43.51
CA PRO A 563 12.02 -2.41 -44.96
C PRO A 563 11.00 -1.40 -45.51
N VAL A 564 9.82 -1.30 -44.89
CA VAL A 564 8.78 -0.34 -45.29
C VAL A 564 9.27 1.10 -45.09
N HIS A 565 9.92 1.38 -43.96
CA HIS A 565 10.48 2.69 -43.65
C HIS A 565 11.69 3.01 -44.54
N ILE A 566 12.55 2.03 -44.83
CA ILE A 566 13.67 2.20 -45.77
C ILE A 566 13.16 2.68 -47.14
N GLN A 567 12.11 2.04 -47.67
CA GLN A 567 11.55 2.42 -48.97
C GLN A 567 10.95 3.84 -48.94
N ALA A 568 10.22 4.19 -47.88
CA ALA A 568 9.65 5.53 -47.73
C ALA A 568 10.74 6.62 -47.68
N VAL A 569 11.80 6.42 -46.89
CA VAL A 569 12.92 7.37 -46.81
C VAL A 569 13.64 7.52 -48.13
N GLN A 570 13.87 6.43 -48.87
CA GLN A 570 14.50 6.50 -50.20
C GLN A 570 13.67 7.32 -51.19
N GLN A 571 12.35 7.22 -51.15
CA GLN A 571 11.47 8.06 -51.97
C GLN A 571 11.59 9.54 -51.58
N HIS A 572 11.61 9.85 -50.28
CA HIS A 572 11.79 11.24 -49.83
C HIS A 572 13.16 11.82 -50.19
N ILE A 573 14.25 11.02 -50.13
CA ILE A 573 15.58 11.43 -50.61
C ILE A 573 15.52 11.78 -52.10
N GLN A 574 14.86 10.94 -52.91
CA GLN A 574 14.73 11.20 -54.35
C GLN A 574 13.94 12.48 -54.63
N GLN A 575 12.80 12.68 -53.95
CA GLN A 575 11.98 13.88 -54.08
C GLN A 575 12.73 15.17 -53.67
N ALA A 576 13.51 15.11 -52.60
CA ALA A 576 14.32 16.24 -52.15
C ALA A 576 15.44 16.57 -53.15
N ARG A 577 16.10 15.56 -53.74
CA ARG A 577 17.10 15.76 -54.80
C ARG A 577 16.51 16.37 -56.06
N GLU A 578 15.32 15.94 -56.46
CA GLU A 578 14.59 16.51 -57.60
C GLU A 578 14.15 17.95 -57.36
N SER A 579 13.76 18.28 -56.12
CA SER A 579 13.41 19.66 -55.76
C SER A 579 14.65 20.56 -55.79
N LEU A 580 15.78 20.07 -55.27
CA LEU A 580 17.05 20.80 -55.28
C LEU A 580 17.55 21.07 -56.71
N SER A 581 17.38 20.12 -57.64
CA SER A 581 17.80 20.29 -59.03
C SER A 581 16.90 21.26 -59.80
N ARG A 582 15.62 21.37 -59.44
CA ARG A 582 14.70 22.37 -60.00
C ARG A 582 15.02 23.79 -59.53
N ASP A 583 15.47 23.96 -58.28
CA ASP A 583 15.85 25.28 -57.75
C ASP A 583 17.18 25.80 -58.32
N LEU A 584 18.00 24.93 -58.92
CA LEU A 584 19.28 25.25 -59.57
C LEU A 584 19.17 25.53 -61.08
N ALA A 585 18.03 25.20 -61.70
CA ALA A 585 17.76 25.36 -63.13
C ALA A 585 16.95 26.63 -63.39
#